data_AF-A0A938UTT9-F1
#
_entry.id   AF-A0A938UTT9-F1
#
_cell.length_a   1.000
_cell.length_b   1.000
_cell.length_c   1.000
_cell.angle_alpha   90.00
_cell.angle_beta   90.00
_cell.angle_gamma   90.00
#
_symmetry.space_group_name_H-M   'P 1'
#
loop_
_entity.id
_entity.type
_entity.pdbx_description
1 polymer ?
#
loop_
_entity_poly.entity_id
_entity_poly.type
_entity_poly.pdbx_seq_one_letter_code
_entity_poly.pdbx_strand_id
1 'polypeptide(L)'
;MKTTHPAPLPFRNVALRFRNVALPFRDVAAALSALALATAGCGKDPAPAGDATATASDTAAKPADVAGPDAFLLDTSSPGKPGDPVAADLSPFLGGAGSAGAYVRKIADAKDLIGGAAAQGKPGDFILGNGVVRYIVQGDDRHQGPCPWGGTVLDADVVRKAGEPGHDNVGEYCLLFHLGRTLLPKQFEILADGSAGGPAVLRVTGPDTENDFIHLTGLVAAFVGSAIELPLNPDEDLPLTISRYFILRADSPVLQVVTAMRNEGTAEIVTHVGELADSGGQVEFFNPLSKMAGFGYGGFGSEPMAFLGFRGKDSSHLLSPAPAADGGPGGAYLSVSGVAGMLFGATDLLGLLLTPKAEIAAKPGA
;
A
#
# COMPACT_ATOMS: atom_id res chain seq x y z
N MET A 1 -27.22 -9.29 -36.67
CA MET A 1 -25.78 -9.42 -36.30
C MET A 1 -25.67 -9.23 -34.79
N LYS A 2 -25.34 -10.28 -34.04
CA LYS A 2 -25.00 -10.15 -32.62
C LYS A 2 -23.58 -9.60 -32.54
N THR A 3 -23.41 -8.41 -31.99
CA THR A 3 -22.10 -7.82 -31.69
C THR A 3 -21.50 -8.59 -30.51
N THR A 4 -20.56 -9.47 -30.79
CA THR A 4 -19.70 -10.08 -29.77
C THR A 4 -18.70 -9.02 -29.31
N HIS A 5 -18.88 -8.50 -28.09
CA HIS A 5 -17.86 -7.67 -27.45
C HIS A 5 -16.62 -8.54 -27.18
N PRO A 6 -15.41 -8.08 -27.54
CA PRO A 6 -14.19 -8.77 -27.17
C PRO A 6 -14.06 -8.83 -25.64
N ALA A 7 -13.57 -9.94 -25.12
CA ALA A 7 -13.32 -10.10 -23.70
C ALA A 7 -12.27 -9.07 -23.23
N PRO A 8 -12.44 -8.45 -22.05
CA PRO A 8 -11.43 -7.55 -21.49
C PRO A 8 -10.11 -8.29 -21.28
N LEU A 9 -8.99 -7.61 -21.59
CA LEU A 9 -7.65 -8.16 -21.45
C LEU A 9 -7.23 -8.22 -19.96
N PRO A 10 -6.39 -9.19 -19.56
CA PRO A 10 -5.99 -9.38 -18.16
C PRO A 10 -5.00 -8.31 -17.67
N PHE A 11 -5.19 -7.82 -16.45
CA PHE A 11 -4.34 -6.83 -15.77
C PHE A 11 -3.43 -7.44 -14.71
N ARG A 12 -2.25 -6.86 -14.47
CA ARG A 12 -1.40 -7.23 -13.34
C ARG A 12 -1.81 -6.44 -12.08
N ASN A 13 -2.13 -7.15 -11.00
CA ASN A 13 -2.54 -6.54 -9.73
C ASN A 13 -1.32 -6.23 -8.84
N VAL A 14 -1.42 -5.20 -8.01
CA VAL A 14 -0.45 -4.91 -6.94
C VAL A 14 -1.17 -4.95 -5.58
N ALA A 15 -0.70 -5.81 -4.68
CA ALA A 15 -1.16 -5.85 -3.29
C ALA A 15 -0.23 -5.03 -2.39
N LEU A 16 -0.78 -4.26 -1.46
CA LEU A 16 -0.02 -3.41 -0.53
C LEU A 16 -0.24 -3.85 0.92
N ARG A 17 0.82 -3.74 1.73
CA ARG A 17 0.82 -4.12 3.14
C ARG A 17 1.33 -2.95 4.00
N PHE A 18 0.46 -2.38 4.82
CA PHE A 18 0.83 -1.37 5.82
C PHE A 18 1.07 -2.08 7.15
N ARG A 19 2.24 -1.92 7.79
CA ARG A 19 2.54 -2.58 9.07
C ARG A 19 2.88 -1.54 10.14
N ASN A 20 2.04 -1.42 11.15
CA ASN A 20 2.36 -0.67 12.37
C ASN A 20 3.17 -1.55 13.32
N VAL A 21 4.32 -1.06 13.80
CA VAL A 21 5.16 -1.78 14.77
C VAL A 21 5.48 -0.84 15.94
N ALA A 22 4.96 -1.15 17.12
CA ALA A 22 5.44 -0.56 18.37
C ALA A 22 6.73 -1.28 18.79
N LEU A 23 7.88 -0.65 18.60
CA LEU A 23 9.17 -1.18 19.06
C LEU A 23 9.57 -0.53 20.39
N PRO A 24 9.61 -1.26 21.52
CA PRO A 24 10.24 -0.76 22.73
C PRO A 24 11.77 -0.68 22.55
N PHE A 25 12.35 0.42 23.02
CA PHE A 25 13.68 0.95 22.66
C PHE A 25 14.91 0.09 23.06
N ARG A 26 14.77 -1.14 23.56
CA ARG A 26 15.91 -1.94 24.06
C ARG A 26 16.36 -3.10 23.17
N ASP A 27 15.57 -3.52 22.18
CA ASP A 27 15.85 -4.76 21.42
C ASP A 27 15.86 -4.60 19.88
N VAL A 28 16.14 -3.39 19.37
CA VAL A 28 16.22 -3.12 17.92
C VAL A 28 17.26 -4.02 17.22
N ALA A 29 18.36 -4.37 17.90
CA ALA A 29 19.37 -5.30 17.37
C ALA A 29 18.87 -6.76 17.25
N ALA A 30 17.98 -7.20 18.15
CA ALA A 30 17.43 -8.56 18.13
C ALA A 30 16.32 -8.73 17.07
N ALA A 31 15.48 -7.70 16.89
CA ALA A 31 14.44 -7.68 15.86
C ALA A 31 15.04 -7.60 14.43
N LEU A 32 16.15 -6.87 14.25
CA LEU A 32 16.91 -6.83 13.00
C LEU A 32 17.61 -8.17 12.69
N SER A 33 18.08 -8.88 13.72
CA SER A 33 18.71 -10.20 13.56
C SER A 33 17.70 -11.29 13.20
N ALA A 34 16.48 -11.24 13.74
CA ALA A 34 15.41 -12.19 13.40
C ALA A 34 14.89 -12.02 11.96
N LEU A 35 14.91 -10.81 11.41
CA LEU A 35 14.53 -10.55 10.02
C LEU A 35 15.67 -10.89 9.03
N ALA A 36 16.93 -10.80 9.46
CA ALA A 36 18.10 -11.17 8.67
C ALA A 36 18.39 -12.70 8.66
N LEU A 37 18.03 -13.43 9.73
CA LEU A 37 18.21 -14.89 9.75
C LEU A 37 17.18 -15.65 8.92
N ALA A 38 16.03 -15.05 8.61
CA ALA A 38 15.01 -15.66 7.75
C ALA A 38 15.40 -15.65 6.24
N THR A 39 16.43 -14.90 5.85
CA THR A 39 16.86 -14.75 4.45
C THR A 39 18.23 -15.36 4.12
N ALA A 40 18.96 -15.90 5.10
CA ALA A 40 20.34 -16.36 4.94
C ALA A 40 20.57 -17.89 5.00
N GLY A 41 19.53 -18.69 4.82
CA GLY A 41 19.58 -20.16 4.97
C GLY A 41 19.80 -20.96 3.69
N CYS A 42 20.75 -20.61 2.82
CA CYS A 42 21.24 -21.50 1.75
C CYS A 42 22.68 -21.16 1.37
N GLY A 43 23.64 -21.84 2.00
CA GLY A 43 25.05 -21.77 1.66
C GLY A 43 25.81 -22.90 2.34
N LYS A 44 26.16 -23.92 1.56
CA LYS A 44 26.98 -25.06 1.97
C LYS A 44 28.36 -24.57 2.43
N ASP A 45 28.89 -25.15 3.50
CA ASP A 45 30.25 -25.70 3.54
C ASP A 45 30.51 -26.50 4.84
N PRO A 46 31.52 -27.39 4.86
CA PRO A 46 31.43 -28.68 5.53
C PRO A 46 31.85 -28.68 7.01
N ALA A 47 31.29 -29.64 7.75
CA ALA A 47 31.56 -29.92 9.15
C ALA A 47 33.01 -30.34 9.44
N PRO A 48 33.42 -30.31 10.72
CA PRO A 48 33.59 -31.61 11.36
C PRO A 48 32.98 -31.74 12.77
N ALA A 49 32.44 -32.95 12.97
CA ALA A 49 32.22 -33.75 14.18
C ALA A 49 32.18 -33.09 15.58
N GLY A 50 31.05 -33.27 16.26
CA GLY A 50 30.89 -33.14 17.71
C GLY A 50 29.53 -33.67 18.15
N ASP A 51 29.56 -34.87 18.74
CA ASP A 51 28.43 -35.68 19.19
C ASP A 51 27.68 -35.06 20.38
N ALA A 52 26.35 -34.92 20.29
CA ALA A 52 25.46 -34.77 21.44
C ALA A 52 23.99 -34.99 21.02
N THR A 53 23.48 -36.17 21.36
CA THR A 53 22.08 -36.59 21.30
C THR A 53 21.17 -35.69 22.15
N ALA A 54 20.15 -35.09 21.54
CA ALA A 54 18.95 -34.63 22.24
C ALA A 54 17.72 -34.81 21.34
N THR A 55 16.86 -35.74 21.73
CA THR A 55 15.54 -36.02 21.16
C THR A 55 14.59 -34.84 21.37
N ALA A 56 14.09 -34.24 20.29
CA ALA A 56 12.96 -33.34 20.31
C ALA A 56 11.94 -33.78 19.24
N SER A 57 10.71 -33.99 19.71
CA SER A 57 9.52 -34.44 18.98
C SER A 57 9.23 -33.58 17.75
N ASP A 58 9.16 -34.24 16.60
CA ASP A 58 8.84 -33.70 15.30
C ASP A 58 7.32 -33.51 15.17
N THR A 59 6.85 -32.28 15.20
CA THR A 59 5.49 -31.91 14.75
C THR A 59 5.47 -30.43 14.35
N ALA A 60 6.36 -30.06 13.43
CA ALA A 60 6.25 -28.78 12.74
C ALA A 60 5.21 -28.92 11.63
N ALA A 61 4.03 -28.31 11.84
CA ALA A 61 3.05 -28.11 10.78
C ALA A 61 3.70 -27.32 9.63
N LYS A 62 3.64 -27.90 8.43
CA LYS A 62 4.08 -27.28 7.18
C LYS A 62 3.39 -25.90 7.04
N PRO A 63 4.12 -24.79 6.80
CA PRO A 63 3.49 -23.52 6.45
C PRO A 63 2.59 -23.73 5.23
N ALA A 64 1.34 -23.29 5.32
CA ALA A 64 0.44 -23.30 4.19
C ALA A 64 1.07 -22.52 3.04
N ASP A 65 1.06 -23.10 1.84
CA ASP A 65 1.51 -22.49 0.60
C ASP A 65 0.74 -21.18 0.37
N VAL A 66 1.32 -20.04 0.76
CA VAL A 66 0.80 -18.72 0.42
C VAL A 66 1.12 -18.51 -1.06
N ALA A 67 0.08 -18.33 -1.87
CA ALA A 67 0.20 -18.08 -3.30
C ALA A 67 1.24 -16.97 -3.57
N GLY A 68 2.09 -17.18 -4.57
CA GLY A 68 3.16 -16.25 -4.94
C GLY A 68 2.62 -14.86 -5.37
N PRO A 69 3.51 -13.85 -5.49
CA PRO A 69 3.16 -12.46 -5.79
C PRO A 69 2.45 -12.24 -7.15
N ASP A 70 2.45 -13.24 -8.04
CA ASP A 70 1.81 -13.20 -9.36
C ASP A 70 0.43 -13.87 -9.42
N ALA A 71 -0.14 -14.30 -8.29
CA ALA A 71 -1.50 -14.84 -8.29
C ALA A 71 -2.47 -13.72 -8.73
N PHE A 72 -3.13 -13.92 -9.88
CA PHE A 72 -4.10 -12.99 -10.43
C PHE A 72 -5.26 -12.82 -9.46
N LEU A 73 -5.19 -11.79 -8.61
CA LEU A 73 -6.22 -11.46 -7.62
C LEU A 73 -7.52 -10.93 -8.24
N LEU A 74 -7.69 -10.95 -9.56
CA LEU A 74 -8.94 -10.48 -10.19
C LEU A 74 -9.87 -11.68 -10.35
N ASP A 75 -11.09 -11.54 -9.82
CA ASP A 75 -12.14 -12.52 -10.06
C ASP A 75 -12.71 -12.31 -11.47
N THR A 76 -12.26 -13.14 -12.41
CA THR A 76 -12.70 -13.08 -13.82
C THR A 76 -14.03 -13.81 -14.06
N SER A 77 -14.58 -14.48 -13.04
CA SER A 77 -15.82 -15.26 -13.20
C SER A 77 -17.04 -14.37 -13.45
N SER A 78 -16.95 -13.06 -13.14
CA SER A 78 -17.96 -12.06 -13.46
C SER A 78 -17.31 -10.66 -13.61
N PRO A 79 -17.01 -10.20 -14.84
CA PRO A 79 -16.24 -8.98 -15.07
C PRO A 79 -16.95 -7.68 -14.66
N GLY A 80 -18.22 -7.73 -14.27
CA GLY A 80 -19.04 -6.55 -13.96
C GLY A 80 -19.36 -5.70 -15.21
N LYS A 81 -20.18 -4.67 -15.04
CA LYS A 81 -20.44 -3.62 -16.05
C LYS A 81 -19.64 -2.36 -15.71
N PRO A 82 -19.44 -1.42 -16.66
CA PRO A 82 -18.78 -0.15 -16.36
C PRO A 82 -19.37 0.55 -15.14
N GLY A 83 -18.50 0.97 -14.22
CA GLY A 83 -18.89 1.59 -12.95
C GLY A 83 -19.27 0.61 -11.83
N ASP A 84 -19.48 -0.68 -12.12
CA ASP A 84 -19.65 -1.69 -11.07
C ASP A 84 -18.32 -1.92 -10.35
N PRO A 85 -18.33 -2.21 -9.03
CA PRO A 85 -17.12 -2.60 -8.32
C PRO A 85 -16.32 -3.70 -9.02
N VAL A 86 -15.00 -3.53 -9.05
CA VAL A 86 -14.07 -4.49 -9.65
C VAL A 86 -13.78 -5.58 -8.63
N ALA A 87 -14.29 -6.78 -8.88
CA ALA A 87 -14.13 -7.92 -7.98
C ALA A 87 -12.67 -8.40 -7.92
N ALA A 88 -12.21 -8.71 -6.70
CA ALA A 88 -10.90 -9.29 -6.46
C ALA A 88 -11.02 -10.55 -5.59
N ASP A 89 -10.21 -11.57 -5.88
CA ASP A 89 -9.97 -12.70 -5.00
C ASP A 89 -9.19 -12.21 -3.77
N LEU A 90 -9.92 -12.04 -2.68
CA LEU A 90 -9.37 -11.62 -1.40
C LEU A 90 -8.87 -12.79 -0.55
N SER A 91 -9.08 -14.04 -0.97
CA SER A 91 -8.77 -15.23 -0.17
C SER A 91 -7.35 -15.25 0.42
N PRO A 92 -6.29 -14.74 -0.26
CA PRO A 92 -4.94 -14.68 0.34
C PRO A 92 -4.82 -13.72 1.53
N PHE A 93 -5.76 -12.80 1.71
CA PHE A 93 -5.76 -11.74 2.72
C PHE A 93 -6.75 -11.98 3.86
N LEU A 94 -7.71 -12.90 3.68
CA LEU A 94 -8.77 -13.15 4.66
C LEU A 94 -8.43 -14.20 5.74
N GLY A 95 -7.32 -14.94 5.58
CA GLY A 95 -6.95 -16.02 6.49
C GLY A 95 -6.54 -15.55 7.90
N GLY A 96 -6.97 -16.27 8.94
CA GLY A 96 -6.65 -16.01 10.35
C GLY A 96 -7.92 -15.83 11.20
N ALA A 97 -8.28 -16.83 12.00
CA ALA A 97 -9.36 -16.73 12.98
C ALA A 97 -8.77 -16.31 14.33
N GLY A 98 -9.04 -15.07 14.74
CA GLY A 98 -8.63 -14.54 16.04
C GLY A 98 -9.74 -14.66 17.08
N SER A 99 -9.39 -14.71 18.37
CA SER A 99 -10.35 -14.73 19.48
C SER A 99 -11.06 -13.39 19.73
N ALA A 100 -10.64 -12.31 19.06
CA ALA A 100 -11.27 -11.00 19.07
C ALA A 100 -11.44 -10.54 17.61
N GLY A 101 -12.67 -10.28 17.16
CA GLY A 101 -12.93 -9.88 15.77
C GLY A 101 -12.29 -8.54 15.42
N ALA A 102 -11.88 -8.40 14.16
CA ALA A 102 -11.70 -7.06 13.60
C ALA A 102 -13.09 -6.41 13.45
N TYR A 103 -13.13 -5.11 13.23
CA TYR A 103 -14.36 -4.40 12.93
C TYR A 103 -14.12 -3.31 11.90
N VAL A 104 -15.17 -2.98 11.15
CA VAL A 104 -15.24 -1.75 10.37
C VAL A 104 -16.62 -1.12 10.53
N ARG A 105 -16.64 0.21 10.61
CA ARG A 105 -17.88 0.99 10.62
C ARG A 105 -17.62 2.43 10.20
N LYS A 106 -18.69 3.11 9.80
CA LYS A 106 -18.68 4.55 9.61
C LYS A 106 -18.58 5.27 10.97
N ILE A 107 -17.77 6.31 11.04
CA ILE A 107 -17.56 7.15 12.22
C ILE A 107 -18.73 8.12 12.32
N ALA A 108 -19.42 8.10 13.47
CA ALA A 108 -20.54 8.99 13.74
C ALA A 108 -20.20 10.06 14.80
N ASP A 109 -19.20 9.80 15.64
CA ASP A 109 -18.89 10.60 16.82
C ASP A 109 -17.38 10.84 16.89
N ALA A 110 -16.98 12.07 17.25
CA ALA A 110 -15.59 12.46 17.38
C ALA A 110 -14.81 11.63 18.41
N LYS A 111 -15.49 10.97 19.37
CA LYS A 111 -14.83 10.07 20.34
C LYS A 111 -14.20 8.82 19.70
N ASP A 112 -14.62 8.47 18.48
CA ASP A 112 -14.11 7.32 17.76
C ASP A 112 -12.83 7.65 16.97
N LEU A 113 -12.49 8.94 16.86
CA LEU A 113 -11.33 9.41 16.12
C LEU A 113 -10.02 9.03 16.79
N ILE A 114 -8.98 8.93 15.96
CA ILE A 114 -7.60 8.73 16.42
C ILE A 114 -7.01 10.13 16.63
N GLY A 115 -6.47 10.39 17.81
CA GLY A 115 -5.72 11.63 18.06
C GLY A 115 -4.28 11.52 17.54
N GLY A 116 -3.61 12.66 17.38
CA GLY A 116 -2.22 12.69 16.91
C GLY A 116 -1.87 14.04 16.31
N ALA A 117 -0.59 14.23 16.01
CA ALA A 117 -0.14 15.47 15.37
C ALA A 117 -0.53 15.53 13.89
N ALA A 118 -0.68 14.37 13.24
CA ALA A 118 -1.09 14.24 11.85
C ALA A 118 -2.55 13.80 11.67
N ALA A 119 -3.33 13.73 12.76
CA ALA A 119 -4.70 13.22 12.73
C ALA A 119 -5.63 14.14 11.93
N GLN A 120 -6.36 13.56 10.97
CA GLN A 120 -7.26 14.26 10.06
C GLN A 120 -8.69 13.71 10.04
N GLY A 121 -8.93 12.56 10.67
CA GLY A 121 -10.22 11.89 10.65
C GLY A 121 -11.36 12.73 11.21
N LYS A 122 -12.57 12.47 10.71
CA LYS A 122 -13.81 13.14 11.12
C LYS A 122 -15.04 12.23 11.04
N PRO A 123 -16.17 12.63 11.66
CA PRO A 123 -17.45 11.96 11.41
C PRO A 123 -17.78 11.94 9.92
N GLY A 124 -18.12 10.76 9.39
CA GLY A 124 -18.26 10.54 7.95
C GLY A 124 -17.23 9.53 7.40
N ASP A 125 -16.06 9.44 8.02
CA ASP A 125 -15.01 8.51 7.63
C ASP A 125 -15.31 7.09 8.12
N PHE A 126 -14.42 6.14 7.81
CA PHE A 126 -14.54 4.75 8.22
C PHE A 126 -13.39 4.37 9.15
N ILE A 127 -13.72 3.82 10.31
CA ILE A 127 -12.73 3.25 11.21
C ILE A 127 -12.69 1.74 11.02
N LEU A 128 -11.49 1.21 10.78
CA LEU A 128 -11.17 -0.21 10.88
C LEU A 128 -10.35 -0.43 12.14
N GLY A 129 -10.69 -1.44 12.95
CA GLY A 129 -9.92 -1.72 14.16
C GLY A 129 -9.96 -3.18 14.58
N ASN A 130 -9.07 -3.55 15.47
CA ASN A 130 -9.04 -4.83 16.15
C ASN A 130 -8.47 -4.65 17.57
N GLY A 131 -8.06 -5.72 18.23
CA GLY A 131 -7.47 -5.64 19.58
C GLY A 131 -6.07 -4.99 19.64
N VAL A 132 -5.45 -4.67 18.51
CA VAL A 132 -4.04 -4.26 18.39
C VAL A 132 -3.89 -2.88 17.76
N VAL A 133 -4.67 -2.56 16.73
CA VAL A 133 -4.53 -1.35 15.90
C VAL A 133 -5.89 -0.78 15.50
N ARG A 134 -5.87 0.50 15.12
CA ARG A 134 -6.97 1.24 14.52
C ARG A 134 -6.46 2.02 13.32
N TYR A 135 -7.27 2.09 12.27
CA TYR A 135 -7.03 2.83 11.04
C TYR A 135 -8.28 3.63 10.67
N ILE A 136 -8.11 4.82 10.13
CA ILE A 136 -9.18 5.62 9.55
C ILE A 136 -8.98 5.73 8.04
N VAL A 137 -10.03 5.40 7.29
CA VAL A 137 -10.13 5.57 5.85
C VAL A 137 -11.09 6.73 5.58
N GLN A 138 -10.62 7.73 4.83
CA GLN A 138 -11.38 8.92 4.49
C GLN A 138 -12.68 8.57 3.75
N GLY A 139 -13.75 9.31 4.05
CA GLY A 139 -15.03 9.27 3.33
C GLY A 139 -14.96 9.81 1.90
N ASP A 140 -16.08 10.33 1.39
CA ASP A 140 -16.21 10.89 0.04
C ASP A 140 -15.85 12.39 -0.05
N ASP A 141 -15.24 12.92 1.01
CA ASP A 141 -14.87 14.32 1.08
C ASP A 141 -13.62 14.64 0.26
N ARG A 142 -13.44 15.95 0.05
CA ARG A 142 -12.29 16.52 -0.63
C ARG A 142 -11.38 17.20 0.40
N HIS A 143 -10.08 16.95 0.30
CA HIS A 143 -9.06 17.59 1.13
C HIS A 143 -8.20 18.57 0.33
N GLN A 144 -7.57 19.53 1.01
CA GLN A 144 -6.56 20.41 0.41
C GLN A 144 -5.17 19.85 0.76
N GLY A 145 -4.75 18.82 0.04
CA GLY A 145 -3.47 18.16 0.25
C GLY A 145 -3.08 17.27 -0.94
N PRO A 146 -1.93 16.58 -0.87
CA PRO A 146 -1.43 15.71 -1.94
C PRO A 146 -2.38 14.63 -2.39
N CYS A 147 -3.35 14.24 -1.56
CA CYS A 147 -4.45 13.38 -1.95
C CYS A 147 -5.78 14.14 -1.88
N PRO A 148 -6.21 14.78 -2.99
CA PRO A 148 -7.36 15.66 -2.96
C PRO A 148 -8.69 14.93 -2.72
N TRP A 149 -8.74 13.62 -2.95
CA TRP A 149 -9.95 12.80 -2.90
C TRP A 149 -9.84 11.72 -1.82
N GLY A 150 -10.97 11.44 -1.14
CA GLY A 150 -11.00 10.41 -0.11
C GLY A 150 -10.93 8.96 -0.61
N GLY A 151 -11.31 8.00 0.25
CA GLY A 151 -10.97 6.60 0.02
C GLY A 151 -9.46 6.33 0.18
N THR A 152 -8.82 7.07 1.08
CA THR A 152 -7.39 7.09 1.41
C THR A 152 -7.22 6.73 2.89
N VAL A 153 -6.02 6.27 3.29
CA VAL A 153 -5.74 6.07 4.73
C VAL A 153 -5.31 7.41 5.31
N LEU A 154 -5.97 7.87 6.37
CA LEU A 154 -5.64 9.13 7.05
C LEU A 154 -4.86 8.86 8.33
N ASP A 155 -5.51 8.17 9.26
CA ASP A 155 -4.97 8.03 10.60
C ASP A 155 -4.68 6.57 10.90
N ALA A 156 -3.62 6.31 11.65
CA ALA A 156 -3.41 5.00 12.25
C ALA A 156 -2.74 5.10 13.62
N ASP A 157 -3.13 4.19 14.50
CA ASP A 157 -2.48 4.04 15.80
C ASP A 157 -2.67 2.64 16.34
N VAL A 158 -1.85 2.27 17.32
CA VAL A 158 -2.10 1.08 18.13
C VAL A 158 -3.30 1.31 19.05
N VAL A 159 -3.91 0.23 19.52
CA VAL A 159 -4.86 0.30 20.63
C VAL A 159 -4.08 0.65 21.89
N ARG A 160 -4.32 1.86 22.39
CA ARG A 160 -3.67 2.39 23.59
C ARG A 160 -4.46 2.05 24.85
N LYS A 161 -3.82 2.20 26.00
CA LYS A 161 -4.52 2.02 27.28
C LYS A 161 -5.56 3.11 27.45
N ALA A 162 -6.61 2.81 28.21
CA ALA A 162 -7.63 3.81 28.57
C ALA A 162 -6.96 5.06 29.19
N GLY A 163 -7.28 6.23 28.63
CA GLY A 163 -6.75 7.53 29.07
C GLY A 163 -5.46 7.96 28.38
N GLU A 164 -4.78 7.10 27.63
CA GLU A 164 -3.64 7.50 26.80
C GLU A 164 -4.14 8.20 25.52
N PRO A 165 -3.59 9.37 25.15
CA PRO A 165 -3.95 10.05 23.91
C PRO A 165 -3.48 9.25 22.68
N GLY A 166 -4.18 9.39 21.56
CA GLY A 166 -3.72 8.83 20.28
C GLY A 166 -2.49 9.56 19.76
N HIS A 167 -1.60 8.85 19.08
CA HIS A 167 -0.39 9.41 18.47
C HIS A 167 -0.30 9.09 16.97
N ASP A 168 -1.36 9.37 16.24
CA ASP A 168 -1.30 9.32 14.79
C ASP A 168 -0.17 10.20 14.25
N ASN A 169 0.61 9.59 13.35
CA ASN A 169 1.66 10.21 12.57
C ASN A 169 1.64 9.76 11.10
N VAL A 170 0.54 9.13 10.65
CA VAL A 170 0.38 8.66 9.28
C VAL A 170 0.13 9.82 8.34
N GLY A 171 -0.82 10.68 8.67
CA GLY A 171 -1.22 11.80 7.82
C GLY A 171 -2.11 11.35 6.66
N GLU A 172 -1.53 10.95 5.53
CA GLU A 172 -2.31 10.56 4.35
C GLU A 172 -1.58 9.61 3.40
N TYR A 173 -2.26 8.55 2.95
CA TYR A 173 -1.82 7.64 1.89
C TYR A 173 -2.88 7.45 0.80
N CYS A 174 -2.55 7.85 -0.43
CA CYS A 174 -3.45 7.70 -1.56
C CYS A 174 -2.84 7.04 -2.78
N LEU A 175 -3.73 6.44 -3.55
CA LEU A 175 -3.41 5.85 -4.84
C LEU A 175 -2.85 6.93 -5.78
N LEU A 176 -1.72 6.62 -6.40
CA LEU A 176 -1.17 7.37 -7.52
C LEU A 176 -0.94 6.39 -8.67
N PHE A 177 -1.46 6.69 -9.85
CA PHE A 177 -1.15 5.93 -11.06
C PHE A 177 -1.07 6.87 -12.25
N HIS A 178 -0.55 6.34 -13.37
CA HIS A 178 -0.40 7.10 -14.61
C HIS A 178 0.30 8.45 -14.42
N LEU A 179 1.19 8.55 -13.42
CA LEU A 179 1.97 9.74 -13.07
C LEU A 179 1.17 10.98 -12.60
N GLY A 180 -0.16 10.96 -12.62
CA GLY A 180 -0.98 12.11 -12.19
C GLY A 180 -2.44 11.78 -11.92
N ARG A 181 -2.80 10.49 -11.90
CA ARG A 181 -4.17 10.01 -11.74
C ARG A 181 -4.36 9.34 -10.39
N THR A 182 -5.58 9.39 -9.89
CA THR A 182 -6.02 8.78 -8.63
C THR A 182 -7.48 8.31 -8.72
N LEU A 183 -8.01 7.78 -7.62
CA LEU A 183 -9.39 7.31 -7.51
C LEU A 183 -10.31 8.48 -7.11
N LEU A 184 -11.45 8.63 -7.78
CA LEU A 184 -12.55 9.46 -7.31
C LEU A 184 -13.57 8.58 -6.57
N PRO A 185 -13.60 8.56 -5.23
CA PRO A 185 -14.47 7.65 -4.49
C PRO A 185 -15.96 7.98 -4.76
N LYS A 186 -16.75 6.96 -5.09
CA LYS A 186 -18.21 7.09 -5.32
C LYS A 186 -19.05 6.15 -4.47
N GLN A 187 -18.49 4.99 -4.11
CA GLN A 187 -19.20 3.94 -3.39
C GLN A 187 -18.32 3.40 -2.28
N PHE A 188 -18.89 3.26 -1.08
CA PHE A 188 -18.25 2.70 0.10
C PHE A 188 -19.09 1.53 0.60
N GLU A 189 -18.50 0.34 0.66
CA GLU A 189 -19.19 -0.90 0.97
C GLU A 189 -18.43 -1.68 2.04
N ILE A 190 -19.10 -1.98 3.15
CA ILE A 190 -18.58 -2.91 4.15
C ILE A 190 -18.91 -4.33 3.67
N LEU A 191 -17.90 -5.04 3.17
CA LEU A 191 -18.06 -6.42 2.68
C LEU A 191 -18.02 -7.44 3.82
N ALA A 192 -17.27 -7.13 4.87
CA ALA A 192 -17.26 -7.86 6.12
C ALA A 192 -17.05 -6.89 7.28
N ASP A 193 -17.95 -6.89 8.25
CA ASP A 193 -17.87 -6.03 9.44
C ASP A 193 -17.09 -6.67 10.59
N GLY A 194 -16.62 -7.91 10.39
CA GLY A 194 -15.90 -8.73 11.37
C GLY A 194 -16.75 -9.30 12.52
N SER A 195 -18.07 -9.07 12.54
CA SER A 195 -19.00 -9.59 13.57
C SER A 195 -19.03 -11.12 13.66
N ALA A 196 -18.68 -11.82 12.59
CA ALA A 196 -18.52 -13.27 12.54
C ALA A 196 -17.17 -13.78 13.12
N GLY A 197 -16.39 -12.91 13.77
CA GLY A 197 -15.05 -13.24 14.30
C GLY A 197 -13.95 -13.26 13.22
N GLY A 198 -14.25 -12.77 12.03
CA GLY A 198 -13.35 -12.74 10.87
C GLY A 198 -12.68 -11.37 10.65
N PRO A 199 -12.09 -11.16 9.46
CA PRO A 199 -11.54 -9.87 9.08
C PRO A 199 -12.64 -8.82 8.88
N ALA A 200 -12.23 -7.56 8.97
CA ALA A 200 -13.00 -6.41 8.54
C ALA A 200 -12.54 -6.00 7.14
N VAL A 201 -13.49 -5.77 6.23
CA VAL A 201 -13.23 -5.45 4.83
C VAL A 201 -14.12 -4.30 4.39
N LEU A 202 -13.47 -3.18 4.02
CA LEU A 202 -14.10 -2.04 3.36
C LEU A 202 -13.66 -2.00 1.90
N ARG A 203 -14.62 -1.86 0.98
CA ARG A 203 -14.36 -1.57 -0.44
C ARG A 203 -14.75 -0.14 -0.74
N VAL A 204 -13.87 0.56 -1.46
CA VAL A 204 -14.13 1.88 -2.03
C VAL A 204 -14.01 1.79 -3.54
N THR A 205 -15.03 2.22 -4.27
CA THR A 205 -15.09 2.12 -5.73
C THR A 205 -15.39 3.47 -6.37
N GLY A 206 -14.80 3.72 -7.53
CA GLY A 206 -15.10 4.86 -8.38
C GLY A 206 -14.26 4.90 -9.65
N PRO A 207 -14.47 5.92 -10.51
CA PRO A 207 -13.65 6.10 -11.71
C PRO A 207 -12.27 6.66 -11.36
N ASP A 208 -11.35 6.67 -12.33
CA ASP A 208 -10.17 7.51 -12.23
C ASP A 208 -10.52 9.01 -12.30
N THR A 209 -9.62 9.81 -11.76
CA THR A 209 -9.64 11.28 -11.83
C THR A 209 -8.23 11.83 -11.73
N GLU A 210 -8.06 13.09 -12.12
CA GLU A 210 -6.81 13.81 -11.92
C GLU A 210 -6.49 13.98 -10.42
N ASN A 211 -5.22 13.79 -10.06
CA ASN A 211 -4.67 14.33 -8.84
C ASN A 211 -4.28 15.80 -9.08
N ASP A 212 -5.25 16.68 -8.91
CA ASP A 212 -5.13 18.12 -9.18
C ASP A 212 -4.24 18.88 -8.17
N PHE A 213 -3.65 18.21 -7.19
CA PHE A 213 -2.65 18.80 -6.30
C PHE A 213 -1.24 18.76 -6.90
N ILE A 214 -0.89 17.67 -7.59
CA ILE A 214 0.44 17.47 -8.16
C ILE A 214 0.38 17.69 -9.66
N HIS A 215 0.77 18.89 -10.10
CA HIS A 215 1.01 19.14 -11.51
C HIS A 215 2.40 18.61 -11.93
N LEU A 216 2.48 17.30 -12.17
CA LEU A 216 3.75 16.62 -12.39
C LEU A 216 4.51 17.15 -13.61
N THR A 217 3.81 17.50 -14.69
CA THR A 217 4.41 18.11 -15.89
C THR A 217 5.17 19.39 -15.53
N GLY A 218 4.56 20.25 -14.72
CA GLY A 218 5.20 21.46 -14.22
C GLY A 218 6.39 21.17 -13.30
N LEU A 219 6.26 20.18 -12.41
CA LEU A 219 7.34 19.75 -11.52
C LEU A 219 8.55 19.28 -12.33
N VAL A 220 8.33 18.36 -13.28
CA VAL A 220 9.37 17.79 -14.13
C VAL A 220 10.02 18.88 -14.98
N ALA A 221 9.23 19.76 -15.60
CA ALA A 221 9.77 20.89 -16.35
C ALA A 221 10.68 21.80 -15.50
N ALA A 222 10.38 21.98 -14.21
CA ALA A 222 11.20 22.77 -13.30
C ALA A 222 12.53 22.07 -12.93
N PHE A 223 12.57 20.73 -12.88
CA PHE A 223 13.76 19.97 -12.47
C PHE A 223 14.64 19.53 -13.64
N VAL A 224 14.07 19.09 -14.75
CA VAL A 224 14.80 18.54 -15.91
C VAL A 224 14.65 19.36 -17.19
N GLY A 225 13.89 20.47 -17.13
CA GLY A 225 13.69 21.40 -18.24
C GLY A 225 12.44 21.09 -19.06
N SER A 226 11.88 22.13 -19.68
CA SER A 226 10.62 22.07 -20.46
C SER A 226 10.74 21.34 -21.81
N ALA A 227 11.93 20.86 -22.17
CA ALA A 227 12.17 20.11 -23.40
C ALA A 227 11.93 18.59 -23.23
N ILE A 228 11.70 18.13 -22.00
CA ILE A 228 11.41 16.73 -21.69
C ILE A 228 9.90 16.53 -21.68
N GLU A 229 9.42 15.68 -22.59
CA GLU A 229 8.04 15.19 -22.56
C GLU A 229 7.95 13.96 -21.66
N LEU A 230 6.95 13.95 -20.78
CA LEU A 230 6.65 12.76 -20.00
C LEU A 230 6.12 11.65 -20.90
N PRO A 231 6.42 10.39 -20.58
CA PRO A 231 6.14 9.30 -21.51
C PRO A 231 4.70 8.80 -21.40
N LEU A 232 4.05 9.13 -20.29
CA LEU A 232 2.60 9.08 -20.09
C LEU A 232 2.11 10.51 -19.83
N ASN A 233 0.94 10.85 -20.35
CA ASN A 233 0.32 12.15 -20.09
C ASN A 233 -0.41 12.10 -18.74
N PRO A 234 0.08 12.76 -17.68
CA PRO A 234 -0.54 12.68 -16.34
C PRO A 234 -1.98 13.20 -16.31
N ASP A 235 -2.36 14.03 -17.28
CA ASP A 235 -3.67 14.67 -17.37
C ASP A 235 -4.64 13.87 -18.27
N GLU A 236 -4.20 12.76 -18.87
CA GLU A 236 -5.04 11.91 -19.71
C GLU A 236 -6.09 11.19 -18.86
N ASP A 237 -7.37 11.43 -19.14
CA ASP A 237 -8.46 10.64 -18.59
C ASP A 237 -8.37 9.21 -19.12
N LEU A 238 -8.32 8.25 -18.20
CA LEU A 238 -8.36 6.84 -18.55
C LEU A 238 -9.82 6.35 -18.44
N PRO A 239 -10.22 5.30 -19.16
CA PRO A 239 -11.53 4.68 -18.96
C PRO A 239 -11.44 3.60 -17.88
N LEU A 240 -11.09 3.95 -16.64
CA LEU A 240 -10.90 2.98 -15.56
C LEU A 240 -12.02 3.01 -14.53
N THR A 241 -12.53 1.84 -14.15
CA THR A 241 -13.19 1.65 -12.85
C THR A 241 -12.18 1.07 -11.88
N ILE A 242 -12.10 1.62 -10.67
CA ILE A 242 -11.11 1.26 -9.66
C ILE A 242 -11.84 0.88 -8.37
N SER A 243 -11.44 -0.25 -7.77
CA SER A 243 -11.87 -0.67 -6.43
C SER A 243 -10.66 -0.86 -5.52
N ARG A 244 -10.63 -0.13 -4.39
CA ARG A 244 -9.66 -0.30 -3.31
C ARG A 244 -10.30 -1.08 -2.16
N TYR A 245 -9.63 -2.11 -1.69
CA TYR A 245 -10.04 -2.96 -0.58
C TYR A 245 -9.13 -2.71 0.60
N PHE A 246 -9.70 -2.31 1.74
CA PHE A 246 -9.02 -2.13 3.01
C PHE A 246 -9.38 -3.31 3.90
N ILE A 247 -8.39 -4.13 4.23
CA ILE A 247 -8.57 -5.43 4.87
C ILE A 247 -7.77 -5.45 6.17
N LEU A 248 -8.48 -5.60 7.30
CA LEU A 248 -7.87 -5.75 8.61
C LEU A 248 -8.27 -7.09 9.21
N ARG A 249 -7.28 -7.93 9.51
CA ARG A 249 -7.51 -9.21 10.20
C ARG A 249 -7.61 -9.02 11.71
N ALA A 250 -8.27 -9.96 12.38
CA ALA A 250 -8.57 -9.96 13.81
C ALA A 250 -7.34 -9.74 14.74
N ASP A 251 -6.19 -10.31 14.38
CA ASP A 251 -4.97 -10.36 15.21
C ASP A 251 -3.75 -9.70 14.54
N SER A 252 -3.98 -9.00 13.44
CA SER A 252 -2.91 -8.44 12.61
C SER A 252 -2.75 -6.95 12.87
N PRO A 253 -1.53 -6.44 13.12
CA PRO A 253 -1.27 -5.01 13.14
C PRO A 253 -1.19 -4.42 11.72
N VAL A 254 -1.48 -5.22 10.69
CA VAL A 254 -1.30 -4.85 9.28
C VAL A 254 -2.64 -4.54 8.64
N LEU A 255 -2.79 -3.32 8.11
CA LEU A 255 -3.84 -3.00 7.14
C LEU A 255 -3.34 -3.41 5.75
N GLN A 256 -4.07 -4.29 5.08
CA GLN A 256 -3.77 -4.67 3.71
C GLN A 256 -4.64 -3.83 2.77
N VAL A 257 -4.02 -3.26 1.75
CA VAL A 257 -4.73 -2.47 0.73
C VAL A 257 -4.53 -3.16 -0.61
N VAL A 258 -5.63 -3.57 -1.24
CA VAL A 258 -5.62 -4.19 -2.56
C VAL A 258 -6.32 -3.26 -3.52
N THR A 259 -5.67 -2.92 -4.63
CA THR A 259 -6.26 -2.09 -5.68
C THR A 259 -6.54 -2.97 -6.90
N ALA A 260 -7.81 -3.02 -7.31
CA ALA A 260 -8.25 -3.68 -8.52
C ALA A 260 -8.73 -2.63 -9.53
N MET A 261 -8.33 -2.74 -10.79
CA MET A 261 -8.68 -1.81 -11.86
C MET A 261 -9.28 -2.56 -13.04
N ARG A 262 -10.29 -1.98 -13.69
CA ARG A 262 -10.90 -2.50 -14.92
C ARG A 262 -10.90 -1.41 -15.98
N ASN A 263 -10.33 -1.72 -17.15
CA ASN A 263 -10.39 -0.89 -18.35
C ASN A 263 -11.72 -1.13 -19.06
N GLU A 264 -12.53 -0.08 -19.09
CA GLU A 264 -13.82 -0.02 -19.76
C GLU A 264 -13.68 0.35 -21.25
N GLY A 265 -12.48 0.74 -21.65
CA GLY A 265 -12.11 1.06 -23.02
C GLY A 265 -11.79 -0.18 -23.86
N THR A 266 -11.40 0.09 -25.12
CA THR A 266 -11.09 -0.95 -26.12
C THR A 266 -9.60 -1.06 -26.44
N ALA A 267 -8.79 -0.11 -25.98
CA ALA A 267 -7.34 -0.09 -26.14
C ALA A 267 -6.68 -0.55 -24.85
N GLU A 268 -5.56 -1.26 -24.97
CA GLU A 268 -4.71 -1.58 -23.83
C GLU A 268 -4.18 -0.29 -23.18
N ILE A 269 -4.11 -0.28 -21.85
CA ILE A 269 -3.59 0.83 -21.06
C ILE A 269 -2.32 0.35 -20.37
N VAL A 270 -1.20 0.97 -20.72
CA VAL A 270 0.08 0.79 -20.03
C VAL A 270 0.22 1.92 -19.02
N THR A 271 0.42 1.57 -17.76
CA THR A 271 0.45 2.56 -16.67
C THR A 271 1.23 2.04 -15.47
N HIS A 272 1.72 2.96 -14.66
CA HIS A 272 2.36 2.64 -13.39
C HIS A 272 1.37 2.81 -12.26
N VAL A 273 1.56 2.04 -11.18
CA VAL A 273 0.75 2.13 -9.96
C VAL A 273 1.66 2.33 -8.77
N GLY A 274 1.18 3.13 -7.83
CA GLY A 274 1.96 3.66 -6.74
C GLY A 274 1.09 4.28 -5.66
N GLU A 275 1.74 4.92 -4.71
CA GLU A 275 1.06 5.73 -3.71
C GLU A 275 1.83 7.03 -3.44
N LEU A 276 1.08 8.04 -2.99
CA LEU A 276 1.64 9.20 -2.32
C LEU A 276 1.49 9.01 -0.82
N ALA A 277 2.51 9.46 -0.09
CA ALA A 277 2.53 9.53 1.35
C ALA A 277 2.76 10.97 1.78
N ASP A 278 1.81 11.57 2.50
CA ASP A 278 2.00 12.83 3.20
C ASP A 278 1.95 12.59 4.70
N SER A 279 3.13 12.59 5.31
CA SER A 279 3.28 12.32 6.75
C SER A 279 3.09 13.56 7.64
N GLY A 280 2.68 14.70 7.07
CA GLY A 280 2.48 15.95 7.81
C GLY A 280 3.76 16.53 8.42
N GLY A 281 4.94 16.06 7.98
CA GLY A 281 6.25 16.62 8.33
C GLY A 281 6.75 16.34 9.74
N GLN A 282 6.11 15.44 10.50
CA GLN A 282 6.48 15.14 11.90
C GLN A 282 7.27 13.83 12.06
N VAL A 283 7.78 13.28 10.95
CA VAL A 283 8.45 11.98 10.94
C VAL A 283 9.78 12.02 10.22
N GLU A 284 10.65 11.11 10.61
CA GLU A 284 11.91 10.81 9.94
C GLU A 284 11.73 9.58 9.04
N PHE A 285 12.12 9.71 7.76
CA PHE A 285 12.09 8.59 6.83
C PHE A 285 13.19 7.59 7.16
N PHE A 286 12.86 6.30 7.05
CA PHE A 286 13.81 5.20 7.13
C PHE A 286 13.64 4.31 5.90
N ASN A 287 14.69 4.17 5.10
CA ASN A 287 14.76 3.19 4.02
C ASN A 287 16.10 2.42 4.11
N PRO A 288 16.08 1.11 4.42
CA PRO A 288 17.31 0.33 4.53
C PRO A 288 18.04 0.14 3.19
N LEU A 289 17.35 0.36 2.06
CA LEU A 289 17.93 0.25 0.72
C LEU A 289 18.34 1.61 0.13
N SER A 290 18.18 2.70 0.90
CA SER A 290 18.64 4.03 0.49
C SER A 290 20.16 4.08 0.41
N LYS A 291 20.70 5.11 -0.24
CA LYS A 291 22.15 5.40 -0.21
C LYS A 291 22.68 5.66 1.20
N MET A 292 21.78 6.04 2.12
CA MET A 292 22.09 6.25 3.54
C MET A 292 21.98 4.97 4.37
N ALA A 293 21.44 3.88 3.80
CA ALA A 293 21.18 2.61 4.47
C ALA A 293 20.39 2.74 5.79
N GLY A 294 19.45 3.70 5.85
CA GLY A 294 18.66 3.94 7.05
C GLY A 294 17.91 5.26 7.03
N PHE A 295 18.14 6.08 8.06
CA PHE A 295 17.43 7.34 8.26
C PHE A 295 17.87 8.44 7.31
N GLY A 296 16.92 9.29 6.91
CA GLY A 296 17.13 10.44 6.05
C GLY A 296 16.87 10.15 4.57
N TYR A 297 17.25 11.11 3.72
CA TYR A 297 17.20 10.97 2.27
C TYR A 297 18.43 11.64 1.64
N GLY A 298 19.03 11.00 0.63
CA GLY A 298 20.29 11.43 0.01
C GLY A 298 20.18 12.64 -0.93
N GLY A 299 19.13 13.48 -0.79
CA GLY A 299 18.77 14.54 -1.75
C GLY A 299 17.78 14.07 -2.82
N PHE A 300 17.68 14.81 -3.93
CA PHE A 300 16.79 14.46 -5.05
C PHE A 300 17.33 13.22 -5.78
N GLY A 301 16.52 12.17 -5.84
CA GLY A 301 16.87 10.93 -6.53
C GLY A 301 15.88 9.82 -6.22
N SER A 302 15.70 8.90 -7.17
CA SER A 302 14.94 7.69 -6.93
C SER A 302 15.79 6.69 -6.13
N GLU A 303 15.17 6.02 -5.17
CA GLU A 303 15.80 4.94 -4.42
C GLU A 303 14.88 3.71 -4.36
N PRO A 304 15.43 2.48 -4.47
CA PRO A 304 14.64 1.26 -4.31
C PRO A 304 14.12 1.16 -2.87
N MET A 305 12.97 0.52 -2.70
CA MET A 305 12.35 0.30 -1.40
C MET A 305 11.77 -1.11 -1.28
N ALA A 306 12.12 -1.81 -0.20
CA ALA A 306 11.37 -2.96 0.27
C ALA A 306 10.21 -2.51 1.17
N PHE A 307 10.45 -1.43 1.92
CA PHE A 307 9.47 -0.68 2.68
C PHE A 307 10.01 0.73 2.92
N LEU A 308 9.12 1.66 3.24
CA LEU A 308 9.44 2.99 3.73
C LEU A 308 8.92 3.11 5.16
N GLY A 309 9.83 3.41 6.10
CA GLY A 309 9.50 3.62 7.50
C GLY A 309 9.35 5.09 7.83
N PHE A 310 8.40 5.40 8.70
CA PHE A 310 8.08 6.74 9.16
C PHE A 310 8.15 6.75 10.67
N ARG A 311 9.20 7.37 11.20
CA ARG A 311 9.46 7.43 12.64
C ARG A 311 9.05 8.78 13.20
N GLY A 312 7.96 8.81 13.97
CA GLY A 312 7.63 9.93 14.85
C GLY A 312 8.28 9.77 16.23
N LYS A 313 8.08 10.79 17.07
CA LYS A 313 8.54 10.77 18.46
C LYS A 313 7.88 9.66 19.29
N ASP A 314 6.56 9.52 19.13
CA ASP A 314 5.72 8.70 20.01
C ASP A 314 4.95 7.59 19.26
N SER A 315 5.16 7.47 17.95
CA SER A 315 4.60 6.42 17.08
C SER A 315 5.50 6.18 15.87
N SER A 316 5.40 5.00 15.25
CA SER A 316 6.12 4.65 14.03
C SER A 316 5.32 3.65 13.21
N HIS A 317 5.39 3.79 11.90
CA HIS A 317 4.71 2.90 10.97
C HIS A 317 5.56 2.63 9.73
N LEU A 318 5.20 1.56 9.02
CA LEU A 318 5.86 1.14 7.78
C LEU A 318 4.82 1.03 6.67
N LEU A 319 5.17 1.55 5.51
CA LEU A 319 4.49 1.26 4.25
C LEU A 319 5.35 0.29 3.44
N SER A 320 4.77 -0.81 2.98
CA SER A 320 5.49 -1.81 2.19
C SER A 320 4.66 -2.23 0.98
N PRO A 321 5.21 -2.13 -0.25
CA PRO A 321 4.62 -2.80 -1.40
C PRO A 321 4.72 -4.33 -1.24
N ALA A 322 3.95 -5.08 -2.03
CA ALA A 322 4.25 -6.49 -2.24
C ALA A 322 5.70 -6.63 -2.74
N PRO A 323 6.47 -7.63 -2.23
CA PRO A 323 7.78 -7.94 -2.78
C PRO A 323 7.69 -8.23 -4.29
N ALA A 324 8.75 -7.90 -5.03
CA ALA A 324 8.85 -8.30 -6.43
C ALA A 324 8.89 -9.83 -6.55
N ALA A 325 8.50 -10.36 -7.72
CA ALA A 325 8.43 -11.80 -7.97
C ALA A 325 9.78 -12.52 -7.81
N ASP A 326 10.89 -11.82 -8.03
CA ASP A 326 12.25 -12.30 -7.86
C ASP A 326 12.79 -12.14 -6.42
N GLY A 327 11.96 -11.65 -5.48
CA GLY A 327 12.35 -11.35 -4.10
C GLY A 327 13.11 -10.03 -3.95
N GLY A 328 13.25 -9.25 -5.03
CA GLY A 328 13.84 -7.91 -5.02
C GLY A 328 12.93 -6.84 -4.38
N PRO A 329 13.39 -5.58 -4.35
CA PRO A 329 12.60 -4.45 -3.84
C PRO A 329 11.25 -4.37 -4.53
N GLY A 330 10.18 -4.21 -3.75
CA GLY A 330 8.80 -4.16 -4.27
C GLY A 330 8.43 -2.82 -4.92
N GLY A 331 9.34 -1.85 -4.95
CA GLY A 331 9.15 -0.57 -5.62
C GLY A 331 10.33 0.37 -5.45
N ALA A 332 10.11 1.62 -5.87
CA ALA A 332 11.03 2.73 -5.68
C ALA A 332 10.25 3.96 -5.22
N TYR A 333 10.94 4.87 -4.54
CA TYR A 333 10.34 6.13 -4.09
C TYR A 333 11.21 7.33 -4.43
N LEU A 334 10.56 8.48 -4.41
CA LEU A 334 11.14 9.81 -4.48
C LEU A 334 10.42 10.67 -3.44
N SER A 335 11.15 11.42 -2.61
CA SER A 335 10.54 12.38 -1.68
C SER A 335 10.89 13.81 -2.06
N VAL A 336 9.90 14.69 -1.95
CA VAL A 336 10.04 16.14 -2.10
C VAL A 336 9.28 16.80 -0.96
N SER A 337 9.97 17.60 -0.16
CA SER A 337 9.37 18.43 0.90
C SER A 337 8.45 17.69 1.89
N GLY A 338 8.80 16.44 2.24
CA GLY A 338 8.04 15.65 3.23
C GLY A 338 6.92 14.78 2.64
N VAL A 339 6.62 14.93 1.36
CA VAL A 339 5.75 14.02 0.60
C VAL A 339 6.63 12.99 -0.09
N ALA A 340 6.25 11.72 -0.06
CA ALA A 340 6.92 10.65 -0.81
C ALA A 340 5.99 10.09 -1.89
N GLY A 341 6.42 10.17 -3.14
CA GLY A 341 5.82 9.45 -4.26
C GLY A 341 6.51 8.12 -4.45
N MET A 342 5.74 7.05 -4.52
CA MET A 342 6.20 5.68 -4.64
C MET A 342 5.60 5.05 -5.89
N LEU A 343 6.38 4.29 -6.64
CA LEU A 343 5.86 3.41 -7.69
C LEU A 343 6.25 1.98 -7.37
N PHE A 344 5.28 1.08 -7.49
CA PHE A 344 5.43 -0.32 -7.15
C PHE A 344 5.97 -1.10 -8.36
N GLY A 345 6.81 -2.08 -8.11
CA GLY A 345 7.54 -2.84 -9.14
C GLY A 345 8.61 -2.04 -9.89
N ALA A 346 8.66 -0.71 -9.74
CA ALA A 346 9.70 0.13 -10.32
C ALA A 346 11.00 0.04 -9.53
N THR A 347 12.13 0.11 -10.23
CA THR A 347 13.48 0.15 -9.62
C THR A 347 14.16 1.51 -9.74
N ASP A 348 13.66 2.37 -10.64
CA ASP A 348 14.18 3.72 -10.90
C ASP A 348 13.05 4.63 -11.43
N LEU A 349 12.51 5.49 -10.56
CA LEU A 349 11.47 6.46 -10.92
C LEU A 349 11.96 7.46 -11.97
N LEU A 350 13.19 7.94 -11.87
CA LEU A 350 13.70 8.97 -12.79
C LEU A 350 13.94 8.37 -14.17
N GLY A 351 14.53 7.17 -14.21
CA GLY A 351 14.67 6.41 -15.45
C GLY A 351 13.31 6.17 -16.12
N LEU A 352 12.27 5.88 -15.34
CA LEU A 352 10.91 5.70 -15.84
C LEU A 352 10.32 6.98 -16.42
N LEU A 353 10.46 8.12 -15.72
CA LEU A 353 9.99 9.43 -16.18
C LEU A 353 10.70 9.91 -17.46
N LEU A 354 11.90 9.40 -17.74
CA LEU A 354 12.70 9.76 -18.91
C LEU A 354 12.68 8.68 -20.01
N THR A 355 11.97 7.57 -19.79
CA THR A 355 11.89 6.46 -20.75
C THR A 355 11.00 6.85 -21.94
N PRO A 356 11.37 6.60 -23.20
CA PRO A 356 10.48 6.83 -24.33
C PRO A 356 9.15 6.07 -24.22
N LYS A 357 8.03 6.67 -24.66
CA LYS A 357 6.70 6.05 -24.57
C LYS A 357 6.63 4.61 -25.09
N ALA A 358 7.32 4.33 -26.20
CA ALA A 358 7.36 3.01 -26.83
C ALA A 358 8.05 1.93 -25.98
N GLU A 359 8.85 2.33 -24.99
CA GLU A 359 9.63 1.41 -24.14
C GLU A 359 9.03 1.23 -22.75
N ILE A 360 8.00 2.01 -22.37
CA ILE A 360 7.44 1.99 -21.01
C ILE A 360 6.97 0.59 -20.63
N ALA A 361 6.23 -0.10 -21.52
CA ALA A 361 5.67 -1.43 -21.24
C ALA A 361 6.73 -2.50 -20.92
N ALA A 362 8.00 -2.25 -21.27
CA ALA A 362 9.12 -3.14 -20.98
C ALA A 362 9.83 -2.80 -19.65
N LYS A 363 9.45 -1.72 -18.98
CA LYS A 363 10.08 -1.30 -17.72
C LYS A 363 9.43 -2.01 -16.52
N PRO A 364 10.22 -2.34 -15.48
CA PRO A 364 9.67 -2.83 -14.22
C PRO A 364 8.64 -1.85 -13.64
N GLY A 365 7.47 -2.36 -13.25
CA GLY A 365 6.39 -1.58 -12.65
C GLY A 365 5.39 -0.95 -13.65
N ALA A 366 5.55 -1.18 -14.96
CA ALA A 366 4.62 -0.77 -16.01
C ALA A 366 3.53 -1.81 -16.34
#